data_AF-A0A954F3G5-F1
#
_entry.id   AF-A0A954F3G5-F1
#
_cell.length_a   1.000
_cell.length_b   1.000
_cell.length_c   1.000
_cell.angle_alpha   90.00
_cell.angle_beta   90.00
_cell.angle_gamma   90.00
#
_symmetry.space_group_name_H-M   'P 1'
#
loop_
_entity.id
_entity.type
_entity.pdbx_description
1 polymer ?
#
loop_
_entity_poly.entity_id
_entity_poly.type
_entity_poly.pdbx_seq_one_letter_code
_entity_poly.pdbx_strand_id
1 'polypeptide(L)' 'FHRAHERGSQAIPELAAKAGSTWNLPASLCEDYLRRECVYELGDDMGRALEAFGERAAALGLADPAAMPTALKS' A
#
# COMPACT_ATOMS: atom_id res chain seq x y z
N PHE A 1 -4.64 -5.12 11.98
CA PHE A 1 -3.63 -4.58 11.06
C PHE A 1 -2.22 -5.11 11.33
N HIS A 2 -1.66 -5.04 12.55
CA HIS A 2 -0.30 -5.56 12.84
C HIS A 2 -0.04 -7.01 12.39
N ARG A 3 -0.94 -7.95 12.73
CA ARG A 3 -0.81 -9.35 12.29
C ARG A 3 -0.83 -9.52 10.76
N ALA A 4 -1.54 -8.65 10.04
CA ALA A 4 -1.57 -8.67 8.58
C ALA A 4 -0.27 -8.08 8.01
N HIS A 5 0.25 -7.02 8.63
CA HIS A 5 1.55 -6.44 8.31
C HIS A 5 2.67 -7.48 8.47
N GLU A 6 2.79 -8.13 9.63
CA GLU A 6 3.81 -9.15 9.88
C GLU A 6 3.75 -10.29 8.86
N ARG A 7 2.55 -10.84 8.63
CA ARG A 7 2.36 -11.93 7.67
C ARG A 7 2.67 -11.49 6.24
N GLY A 8 2.29 -10.28 5.88
CA GLY A 8 2.59 -9.68 4.58
C GLY A 8 4.08 -9.54 4.34
N SER A 9 4.79 -8.94 5.28
CA SER A 9 6.25 -8.75 5.22
C SER A 9 7.01 -10.07 5.13
N GLN A 10 6.53 -11.12 5.82
CA GLN A 10 7.12 -12.46 5.74
C GLN A 10 6.83 -13.17 4.40
N ALA A 11 5.72 -12.85 3.74
CA ALA A 11 5.34 -13.46 2.46
C ALA A 11 6.07 -12.85 1.24
N ILE A 12 6.76 -11.71 1.41
CA ILE A 12 7.42 -10.99 0.31
C ILE A 12 8.34 -11.87 -0.56
N PRO A 13 9.22 -12.73 -0.01
CA PRO A 13 10.10 -13.56 -0.83
C PRO A 13 9.34 -14.55 -1.72
N GLU A 14 8.28 -15.18 -1.18
CA GLU A 14 7.44 -16.11 -1.94
C GLU A 14 6.67 -15.37 -3.05
N LEU A 15 6.11 -14.20 -2.72
CA LEU A 15 5.42 -13.35 -3.68
C LEU A 15 6.36 -12.85 -4.78
N ALA A 16 7.58 -12.47 -4.44
CA ALA A 16 8.60 -12.03 -5.39
C ALA A 16 9.00 -13.14 -6.37
N ALA A 17 9.17 -14.37 -5.89
CA ALA A 17 9.46 -15.51 -6.75
C ALA A 17 8.30 -15.80 -7.73
N LYS A 18 7.05 -15.75 -7.24
CA LYS A 18 5.86 -15.94 -8.07
C LYS A 18 5.67 -14.81 -9.08
N ALA A 19 5.92 -13.57 -8.67
CA ALA A 19 5.85 -12.40 -9.55
C ALA A 19 6.93 -12.46 -10.63
N GLY A 20 8.16 -12.82 -10.26
CA GLY A 20 9.28 -12.96 -11.20
C GLY A 20 8.99 -13.98 -12.30
N SER A 21 8.40 -15.12 -11.96
CA SER A 21 8.00 -16.12 -12.96
C SER A 21 6.85 -15.64 -13.85
N THR A 22 5.88 -14.92 -13.29
CA THR A 22 4.69 -14.45 -14.02
C THR A 22 5.01 -13.28 -14.95
N TRP A 23 5.87 -12.36 -14.51
CA TRP A 23 6.19 -11.12 -15.23
C TRP A 23 7.48 -11.24 -16.05
N ASN A 24 8.15 -12.39 -16.01
CA ASN A 24 9.45 -12.63 -16.64
C ASN A 24 10.50 -11.59 -16.21
N LEU A 25 10.62 -11.39 -14.90
CA LEU A 25 11.56 -10.45 -14.27
C LEU A 25 12.41 -11.15 -13.21
N PRO A 26 13.61 -10.63 -12.88
CA PRO A 26 14.39 -11.13 -11.77
C PRO A 26 13.61 -11.04 -10.45
N ALA A 27 13.59 -12.13 -9.68
CA ALA A 27 12.88 -12.17 -8.40
C ALA A 27 13.38 -11.09 -7.42
N SER A 28 14.67 -10.75 -7.45
CA SER A 28 15.24 -9.66 -6.63
C SER A 28 14.62 -8.30 -6.94
N LEU A 29 14.34 -8.01 -8.22
CA LEU A 29 13.70 -6.76 -8.63
C LEU A 29 12.25 -6.71 -8.13
N CYS A 30 11.54 -7.84 -8.21
CA CYS A 30 10.19 -7.96 -7.67
C CYS A 30 10.18 -7.81 -6.14
N GLU A 31 11.17 -8.37 -5.45
CA GLU A 31 11.32 -8.23 -4.01
C GLU A 31 11.55 -6.78 -3.60
N ASP A 32 12.50 -6.11 -4.25
CA ASP A 32 12.80 -4.69 -4.01
C ASP A 32 11.56 -3.81 -4.21
N TYR A 33 10.81 -4.07 -5.29
CA TYR A 33 9.55 -3.37 -5.56
C TYR A 33 8.53 -3.59 -4.43
N LEU A 34 8.28 -4.86 -4.05
CA LEU A 34 7.30 -5.19 -3.00
C LEU A 34 7.68 -4.56 -1.66
N ARG A 35 8.96 -4.50 -1.31
CA ARG A 35 9.43 -3.89 -0.05
C ARG A 35 9.28 -2.37 -0.04
N ARG A 36 9.48 -1.71 -1.19
CA ARG A 36 9.50 -0.25 -1.28
C ARG A 36 8.13 0.36 -1.55
N GLU A 37 7.35 -0.26 -2.42
CA GLU A 37 6.12 0.33 -2.95
C GLU A 37 4.86 -0.30 -2.33
N CYS A 38 4.94 -1.54 -1.84
CA CYS A 38 3.81 -2.23 -1.21
C CYS A 38 3.90 -2.19 0.33
N VAL A 39 4.00 -0.98 0.88
CA VAL A 39 4.15 -0.74 2.32
C VAL A 39 2.81 -0.81 3.06
N TYR A 40 2.85 -1.33 4.29
CA TYR A 40 1.70 -1.32 5.21
C TYR A 40 1.58 -0.02 6.02
N GLU A 41 2.69 0.70 6.15
CA GLU A 41 2.78 1.97 6.86
C GLU A 41 3.29 3.03 5.88
N LEU A 42 2.37 3.91 5.48
CA LEU A 42 2.65 5.09 4.67
C LEU A 42 3.27 6.11 5.61
N GLY A 43 4.60 6.13 5.75
CA GLY A 43 5.31 7.05 6.64
C GLY A 43 4.87 8.52 6.47
N ASP A 44 5.24 9.37 7.42
CA ASP A 44 4.68 10.73 7.61
C ASP A 44 4.55 11.58 6.33
N ASP A 45 5.56 11.53 5.45
CA ASP A 45 5.58 12.33 4.22
C ASP A 45 4.46 11.91 3.25
N MET A 46 4.26 10.61 3.06
CA MET A 46 3.20 10.07 2.20
C MET A 46 1.83 10.27 2.82
N GLY A 47 1.72 10.15 4.15
CA GLY A 47 0.49 10.47 4.89
C GLY A 47 0.01 11.90 4.62
N ARG A 48 0.91 12.89 4.79
CA ARG A 48 0.60 14.29 4.50
C ARG A 48 0.24 14.55 3.04
N ALA A 49 0.90 13.87 2.11
CA ALA A 49 0.60 14.00 0.69
C ALA A 49 -0.82 13.49 0.35
N LEU A 50 -1.23 12.37 0.95
CA LEU A 50 -2.56 11.80 0.77
C LEU A 50 -3.66 12.69 1.38
N GLU A 51 -3.42 13.26 2.56
CA GLU A 51 -4.34 14.23 3.18
C GLU A 51 -4.55 15.44 2.25
N ALA A 52 -3.45 16.06 1.80
CA ALA A 52 -3.51 17.20 0.88
C ALA A 52 -4.20 16.85 -0.47
N PHE A 53 -4.01 15.63 -0.96
CA PHE A 53 -4.72 15.15 -2.15
C PHE A 53 -6.22 15.03 -1.89
N GLY A 54 -6.62 14.44 -0.76
CA GLY A 54 -8.02 14.30 -0.34
C GLY A 54 -8.72 15.64 -0.21
N GLU A 55 -8.09 16.62 0.45
CA GLU A 55 -8.62 17.98 0.58
C GLU A 55 -8.89 18.64 -0.77
N ARG A 56 -7.96 18.50 -1.72
CA ARG A 56 -8.11 19.06 -3.08
C ARG A 56 -9.21 18.36 -3.87
N ALA A 57 -9.32 17.03 -3.75
CA ALA A 57 -10.38 16.26 -4.39
C ALA A 57 -11.76 16.66 -3.84
N ALA A 58 -11.87 16.88 -2.53
CA ALA A 58 -13.10 17.34 -1.89
C ALA A 58 -13.49 18.75 -2.35
N ALA A 59 -12.52 19.67 -2.46
CA ALA A 59 -12.77 21.02 -2.97
C ALA A 59 -13.29 21.04 -4.42
N LEU A 60 -12.97 20.01 -5.20
CA LEU A 60 -13.47 19.82 -6.57
C LEU A 60 -14.79 19.03 -6.64
N GLY A 61 -15.36 18.62 -5.50
CA GLY A 61 -16.57 17.78 -5.45
C GLY A 61 -16.36 16.34 -5.94
N LEU A 62 -15.10 15.89 -6.01
CA LEU A 62 -14.73 14.54 -6.48
C LEU A 62 -14.63 13.51 -5.34
N ALA A 63 -14.60 13.98 -4.10
CA ALA A 63 -14.56 13.15 -2.91
C ALA A 63 -15.52 13.70 -1.85
N ASP A 64 -16.14 12.81 -1.08
CA ASP A 64 -16.91 13.19 0.10
C ASP A 64 -15.96 13.42 1.28
N PRO A 65 -15.83 14.66 1.79
CA PRO A 65 -14.96 14.95 2.93
C PRO A 65 -15.41 14.24 4.23
N ALA A 66 -16.65 13.75 4.31
CA ALA A 66 -17.15 13.00 5.47
C ALA A 66 -16.93 11.49 5.36
N ALA A 67 -16.49 10.99 4.20
CA ALA A 67 -16.23 9.57 3.98
C ALA A 67 -14.90 9.15 4.63
N MET A 68 -14.90 9.03 5.95
CA MET A 68 -13.82 8.37 6.67
C MET A 68 -13.96 6.84 6.52
N PRO A 69 -12.90 6.11 6.13
CA PRO A 69 -12.92 4.66 6.14
C PRO A 69 -13.27 4.17 7.54
N THR A 70 -14.42 3.52 7.69
CA THR A 70 -14.77 2.87 8.95
C THR A 70 -14.11 1.49 8.97
N ALA A 71 -13.53 1.14 10.12
CA ALA A 71 -12.93 -0.18 10.28
C ALA A 71 -13.97 -1.27 9.99
N LEU A 72 -13.61 -2.21 9.11
CA LEU A 72 -14.42 -3.42 8.90
C LEU A 72 -14.51 -4.17 10.22
N LYS A 73 -15.73 -4.34 10.74
CA LYS A 73 -15.98 -5.14 11.95
C LYS A 73 -15.67 -6.60 11.64
N SER A 74 -14.76 -7.19 12.42
CA SER A 74 -14.40 -8.61 12.41
C SER A 74 -15.50 -9.50 12.98
#